data_AF-A0A5B7JHT5-F1
#
_entry.id   AF-A0A5B7JHT5-F1
#
_cell.length_a   1.000
_cell.length_b   1.000
_cell.length_c   1.000
_cell.angle_alpha   90.00
_cell.angle_beta   90.00
_cell.angle_gamma   90.00
#
_symmetry.space_group_name_H-M   'P 1'
#
loop_
_entity.id
_entity.type
_entity.pdbx_description
1 polymer ?
#
loop_
_entity_poly.entity_id
_entity_poly.type
_entity_poly.pdbx_seq_one_letter_code
_entity_poly.pdbx_strand_id
1 'polypeptide(L)'
;MAEYGEGAEGRRKWFIPYEKKVLTALIEQHKDVVECKKRDGASNREKEKVWEVIAAQFSAHPSTQARTSRELRRCWENMKARAKKALDR
;
A
#
# COMPACT_ATOMS: atom_id res chain seq x y z
N MET A 1 11.55 -21.93 -19.98
CA MET A 1 12.39 -20.76 -19.62
C MET A 1 11.46 -19.59 -19.41
N ALA A 2 11.70 -18.80 -18.37
CA ALA A 2 10.85 -17.67 -17.99
C ALA A 2 11.02 -16.53 -19.01
N GLU A 3 10.05 -16.38 -19.91
CA GLU A 3 9.91 -15.16 -20.71
C GLU A 3 8.94 -14.23 -19.98
N TYR A 4 9.47 -13.40 -19.08
CA TYR A 4 8.74 -12.24 -18.58
C TYR A 4 9.12 -11.05 -19.47
N GLY A 5 8.34 -10.85 -20.52
CA GLY A 5 8.47 -9.73 -21.43
C GLY A 5 8.22 -8.40 -20.71
N GLU A 6 9.16 -7.48 -20.90
CA GLU A 6 8.95 -6.05 -20.64
C GLU A 6 7.85 -5.52 -21.57
N GLY A 7 6.86 -4.86 -20.97
CA GLY A 7 5.74 -4.23 -21.69
C GLY A 7 5.23 -3.05 -20.90
N ALA A 8 5.74 -1.87 -21.25
CA ALA A 8 5.31 -0.60 -20.71
C ALA A 8 3.92 -0.18 -21.25
N GLU A 9 3.15 0.43 -20.34
CA GLU A 9 2.11 1.44 -20.59
C GLU A 9 0.69 1.03 -21.00
N GLY A 10 -0.29 1.50 -20.19
CA GLY A 10 -1.70 1.59 -20.55
C GLY A 10 -2.69 0.74 -19.76
N ARG A 11 -2.25 -0.19 -18.89
CA ARG A 11 -3.18 -1.02 -18.11
C ARG A 11 -3.49 -0.41 -16.75
N ARG A 12 -4.77 -0.20 -16.50
CA ARG A 12 -5.33 0.03 -15.17
C ARG A 12 -4.66 -0.93 -14.20
N LYS A 13 -3.90 -0.34 -13.32
CA LYS A 13 -2.73 -0.94 -12.70
C LYS A 13 -3.26 -1.75 -11.51
N TRP A 14 -3.73 -2.98 -11.78
CA TRP A 14 -4.45 -3.79 -10.80
C TRP A 14 -3.50 -4.35 -9.75
N PHE A 15 -3.83 -4.14 -8.48
CA PHE A 15 -3.08 -4.74 -7.37
C PHE A 15 -3.30 -6.25 -7.35
N ILE A 16 -2.24 -7.01 -7.61
CA ILE A 16 -2.30 -8.48 -7.50
C ILE A 16 -2.47 -8.89 -6.03
N PRO A 17 -3.06 -10.06 -5.73
CA PRO A 17 -3.27 -10.51 -4.34
C PRO A 17 -1.96 -10.58 -3.53
N TYR A 18 -0.83 -10.89 -4.17
CA TYR A 18 0.48 -10.86 -3.53
C TYR A 18 0.90 -9.44 -3.12
N GLU A 19 0.80 -8.48 -4.03
CA GLU A 19 1.03 -7.05 -3.76
C GLU A 19 0.19 -6.56 -2.59
N LYS A 20 -1.09 -6.97 -2.50
CA LYS A 20 -1.95 -6.62 -1.37
C LYS A 20 -1.43 -7.21 -0.05
N LYS A 21 -0.93 -8.45 -0.05
CA LYS A 21 -0.32 -9.06 1.15
C LYS A 21 0.93 -8.31 1.58
N VAL A 22 1.82 -7.98 0.65
CA VAL A 22 3.02 -7.18 0.92
C VAL A 22 2.64 -5.82 1.49
N LEU A 23 1.69 -5.13 0.85
CA LEU A 23 1.19 -3.83 1.30
C LEU A 23 0.59 -3.91 2.71
N THR A 24 -0.24 -4.91 2.99
CA THR A 24 -0.82 -5.13 4.32
C THR A 24 0.28 -5.38 5.35
N ALA A 25 1.25 -6.26 5.07
CA ALA A 25 2.35 -6.55 5.99
C ALA A 25 3.21 -5.30 6.30
N LEU A 26 3.47 -4.45 5.29
CA LEU A 26 4.18 -3.18 5.48
C LEU A 26 3.35 -2.19 6.32
N ILE A 27 2.04 -2.11 6.07
CA ILE A 27 1.16 -1.23 6.85
C ILE A 27 0.99 -1.74 8.27
N GLU A 28 0.92 -3.04 8.50
CA GLU A 28 0.83 -3.65 9.82
C GLU A 28 2.07 -3.32 10.67
N GLN A 29 3.26 -3.32 10.07
CA GLN A 29 4.49 -2.88 10.74
C GLN A 29 4.48 -1.41 11.15
N HIS A 30 3.74 -0.57 10.42
CA HIS A 30 3.60 0.86 10.72
C HIS A 30 2.19 1.23 11.19
N LYS A 31 1.41 0.25 11.66
CA LYS A 31 0.00 0.42 12.02
C LYS A 31 -0.16 1.42 13.14
N ASP A 32 0.76 1.45 14.11
CA ASP A 32 0.77 2.42 15.19
C ASP A 32 0.75 3.87 14.68
N VAL A 33 1.45 4.16 13.58
CA VAL A 33 1.49 5.50 12.97
C VAL A 33 0.31 5.70 12.02
N VAL A 34 -0.03 4.70 11.20
CA VAL A 34 -1.13 4.79 10.22
C VAL A 34 -2.50 4.89 10.91
N GLU A 35 -2.73 4.09 11.95
CA GLU A 35 -3.96 4.09 12.76
C GLU A 35 -3.87 5.00 13.99
N CYS A 36 -2.77 5.75 14.15
CA CYS A 36 -2.65 6.73 15.23
C CYS A 36 -3.81 7.73 15.15
N LYS A 37 -4.69 7.73 16.17
CA LYS A 37 -5.84 8.64 16.28
C LYS A 37 -5.43 10.07 16.69
N LYS A 38 -4.15 10.27 17.02
CA LYS A 38 -3.55 11.56 17.35
C LYS A 38 -3.51 12.47 16.12
N ARG A 39 -3.94 13.73 16.32
CA ARG A 39 -4.00 14.78 15.30
C ARG A 39 -2.97 15.88 15.59
N ASP A 40 -1.84 15.49 16.16
CA ASP A 40 -0.71 16.38 16.36
C ASP A 40 -0.02 16.65 15.01
N GLY A 41 0.47 17.87 14.79
CA GLY A 41 1.16 18.24 13.55
C GLY A 41 2.37 17.35 13.24
N ALA A 42 3.02 16.83 14.29
CA ALA A 42 4.07 15.82 14.21
C ALA A 42 3.54 14.49 13.63
N SER A 43 2.40 13.98 14.10
CA SER A 43 1.80 12.73 13.63
C SER A 43 1.33 12.80 12.17
N ASN A 44 0.95 13.98 11.67
CA ASN A 44 0.63 14.14 10.25
C ASN A 44 1.86 13.94 9.36
N ARG A 45 2.98 14.60 9.70
CA ARG A 45 4.25 14.42 8.98
C ARG A 45 4.74 12.98 9.08
N GLU A 46 4.57 12.35 10.24
CA GLU A 46 4.98 10.96 10.46
C GLU A 46 4.16 9.99 9.61
N LYS A 47 2.84 10.20 9.50
CA LYS A 47 1.98 9.44 8.58
C LYS A 47 2.45 9.58 7.14
N GLU A 48 2.72 10.81 6.69
CA GLU A 48 3.21 11.06 5.32
C GLU A 48 4.53 10.33 5.08
N LYS A 49 5.51 10.48 5.98
CA LYS A 49 6.78 9.76 5.92
C LYS A 49 6.61 8.24 5.90
N VAL A 50 5.74 7.70 6.76
CA VAL A 50 5.45 6.26 6.78
C VAL A 50 4.89 5.78 5.45
N TRP A 51 3.98 6.54 4.83
CA TRP A 51 3.47 6.19 3.51
C TRP A 51 4.54 6.27 2.42
N GLU A 52 5.47 7.21 2.50
CA GLU A 52 6.63 7.28 1.60
C GLU A 52 7.58 6.09 1.80
N VAL A 53 7.85 5.72 3.05
CA VAL A 53 8.67 4.54 3.41
C VAL A 53 8.02 3.26 2.89
N ILE A 54 6.70 3.10 3.09
CA ILE A 54 5.95 1.96 2.55
C ILE A 54 6.03 1.95 1.02
N ALA A 55 5.89 3.11 0.36
CA ALA A 55 6.02 3.21 -1.09
C ALA A 55 7.41 2.85 -1.60
N ALA A 56 8.46 3.29 -0.90
CA ALA A 56 9.84 2.94 -1.21
C ALA A 56 10.09 1.44 -1.03
N GLN A 57 9.70 0.87 0.11
CA GLN A 57 9.82 -0.57 0.38
C GLN A 57 9.02 -1.42 -0.62
N PHE A 58 7.83 -0.96 -0.98
CA PHE A 58 7.04 -1.59 -2.02
C PHE A 58 7.78 -1.53 -3.35
N SER A 59 8.19 -0.35 -3.83
CA SER A 59 8.93 -0.23 -5.09
C SER A 59 10.26 -0.98 -5.14
N ALA A 60 10.90 -1.20 -3.99
CA ALA A 60 12.12 -1.99 -3.87
C ALA A 60 11.86 -3.51 -4.00
N HIS A 61 10.61 -3.95 -3.83
CA HIS A 61 10.25 -5.35 -3.91
C HIS A 61 10.14 -5.77 -5.39
N PRO A 62 10.96 -6.73 -5.87
CA PRO A 62 11.07 -7.07 -7.30
C PRO A 62 9.78 -7.67 -7.90
N SER A 63 8.87 -8.14 -7.04
CA SER A 63 7.58 -8.73 -7.41
C SER A 63 6.42 -7.74 -7.31
N THR A 64 6.70 -6.45 -7.14
CA THR A 64 5.67 -5.42 -7.05
C THR A 64 5.98 -4.25 -7.98
N GLN A 65 4.96 -3.50 -8.36
CA GLN A 65 5.14 -2.36 -9.26
C GLN A 65 5.52 -1.10 -8.48
N ALA A 66 6.27 -0.20 -9.12
CA ALA A 66 6.51 1.14 -8.59
C ALA A 66 5.18 1.88 -8.39
N ARG A 67 4.82 2.14 -7.13
CA ARG A 67 3.60 2.83 -6.72
C ARG A 67 3.91 4.02 -5.84
N THR A 68 3.15 5.08 -6.03
CA THR A 68 3.24 6.27 -5.18
C THR A 68 2.51 6.03 -3.86
N SER A 69 2.98 6.67 -2.80
CA SER A 69 2.34 6.70 -1.47
C SER A 69 0.82 6.97 -1.53
N ARG A 70 0.38 7.88 -2.41
CA ARG A 70 -1.06 8.16 -2.66
C ARG A 70 -1.84 6.95 -3.18
N GLU A 71 -1.28 6.18 -4.11
CA GLU A 71 -1.94 4.99 -4.66
C GLU A 71 -2.06 3.88 -3.62
N LEU A 72 -0.99 3.64 -2.86
CA LEU A 72 -0.97 2.66 -1.78
C LEU A 72 -1.98 3.00 -0.69
N ARG A 73 -2.04 4.27 -0.30
CA ARG A 73 -3.04 4.76 0.66
C ARG A 73 -4.46 4.53 0.17
N ARG A 74 -4.75 4.86 -1.09
CA ARG A 74 -6.08 4.62 -1.68
C ARG A 74 -6.43 3.12 -1.74
N CYS A 75 -5.45 2.29 -2.09
CA CYS A 75 -5.63 0.84 -2.13
C CYS A 75 -5.95 0.29 -0.75
N TRP A 76 -5.20 0.72 0.28
CA TRP A 76 -5.43 0.34 1.68
C TRP A 76 -6.82 0.76 2.18
N GLU A 77 -7.23 2.00 1.92
CA GLU A 77 -8.56 2.49 2.32
C GLU A 77 -9.68 1.65 1.67
N ASN A 78 -9.54 1.34 0.39
CA ASN A 78 -10.47 0.47 -0.33
C ASN A 78 -10.46 -0.97 0.20
N MET A 79 -9.29 -1.51 0.60
CA MET A 79 -9.18 -2.81 1.26
C MET A 79 -9.84 -2.82 2.63
N LYS A 80 -9.60 -1.81 3.47
CA LYS A 80 -10.29 -1.63 4.77
C LYS A 80 -11.80 -1.53 4.60
N ALA A 81 -12.27 -0.74 3.64
CA ALA A 81 -13.69 -0.59 3.35
C ALA A 81 -14.33 -1.93 2.93
N ARG A 82 -13.67 -2.69 2.06
CA ARG A 82 -14.12 -4.03 1.66
C ARG A 82 -14.09 -5.03 2.81
N ALA A 83 -13.03 -5.03 3.63
CA ALA A 83 -12.90 -5.91 4.78
C ALA A 83 -13.98 -5.62 5.83
N LYS A 84 -14.26 -4.35 6.12
CA LYS A 84 -15.36 -3.95 7.01
C LYS A 84 -16.71 -4.43 6.48
N LYS A 85 -16.96 -4.32 5.17
CA LYS A 85 -18.18 -4.83 4.53
C LYS A 85 -18.30 -6.35 4.56
N ALA A 86 -17.17 -7.07 4.57
CA ALA A 86 -17.15 -8.53 4.65
C ALA A 86 -17.38 -9.05 6.07
N LEU A 87 -16.96 -8.29 7.10
CA LEU A 87 -17.20 -8.60 8.51
C LEU A 87 -18.64 -8.28 8.98
N ASP A 88 -19.36 -7.45 8.24
CA ASP A 88 -20.73 -7.01 8.52
C ASP A 88 -21.81 -7.99 7.98
N ARG A 89 -21.42 -9.19 7.53
CA ARG A 89 -22.31 -10.12 6.81
C ARG A 89 -22.55 -11.42 7.57
#